data_AF-A0A0C2SHL3-F1
#
_entry.id   AF-A0A0C2SHL3-F1
#
_cell.length_a   1.000
_cell.length_b   1.000
_cell.length_c   1.000
_cell.angle_alpha   90.00
_cell.angle_beta   90.00
_cell.angle_gamma   90.00
#
_symmetry.space_group_name_H-M   'P 1'
#
loop_
_entity.id
_entity.type
_entity.pdbx_description
1 polymer ?
#
loop_
_entity_poly.entity_id
_entity_poly.type
_entity_poly.pdbx_seq_one_letter_code
_entity_poly.pdbx_strand_id
1 'polypeptide(L)'
;MTEAKRIQTNAWLMLLLVPLFIMGYRFAVDAESLFWMFEWSYYALVAVLMIFALWNTAAAKGSLKWAAGAIAAFLLQLIVFSLYVGPFTIYAMFFVFYAVTAAVLFILIMAFRKTDRYRVMIGLFIGLSIIMILYMALIQSLRGVNWM
;
A
#
# COMPACT_ATOMS: atom_id res chain seq x y z
N MET A 1 -6.59 10.44 23.00
CA MET A 1 -6.91 9.15 22.33
C MET A 1 -5.94 8.09 22.84
N THR A 2 -6.44 6.93 23.26
CA THR A 2 -5.61 5.77 23.64
C THR A 2 -4.84 5.24 22.42
N GLU A 3 -3.61 4.72 22.61
CA GLU A 3 -2.75 4.22 21.51
C GLU A 3 -3.47 3.20 20.60
N ALA A 4 -4.23 2.29 21.20
CA ALA A 4 -5.04 1.30 20.46
C ALA A 4 -6.10 1.96 19.55
N LYS A 5 -6.74 3.03 20.02
CA LYS A 5 -7.75 3.76 19.23
C LYS A 5 -7.12 4.47 18.04
N ARG A 6 -5.89 5.00 18.18
CA ARG A 6 -5.14 5.61 17.05
C ARG A 6 -4.81 4.58 15.97
N ILE A 7 -4.33 3.40 16.35
CA ILE A 7 -4.01 2.31 15.41
C ILE A 7 -5.28 1.83 14.71
N GLN A 8 -6.37 1.65 15.45
CA GLN A 8 -7.66 1.25 14.88
C GLN A 8 -8.19 2.29 13.89
N THR A 9 -8.16 3.59 14.22
CA THR A 9 -8.55 4.66 13.29
C THR A 9 -7.71 4.62 12.02
N ASN A 10 -6.39 4.43 12.15
CA ASN A 10 -5.50 4.38 10.98
C ASN A 10 -5.81 3.18 10.07
N ALA A 11 -6.10 2.02 10.67
CA ALA A 11 -6.52 0.83 9.93
C ALA A 11 -7.86 1.03 9.19
N TRP A 12 -8.84 1.68 9.81
CA TRP A 12 -10.11 2.00 9.15
C TRP A 12 -9.93 2.98 8.00
N LEU A 13 -9.11 4.02 8.17
CA LEU A 13 -8.81 4.98 7.11
C LEU A 13 -8.13 4.29 5.92
N MET A 14 -7.24 3.33 6.18
CA MET A 14 -6.66 2.51 5.12
C MET A 14 -7.69 1.66 4.38
N LEU A 15 -8.60 0.99 5.10
CA LEU A 15 -9.61 0.15 4.45
C LEU A 15 -10.54 0.99 3.56
N LEU A 16 -10.77 2.25 3.93
CA LEU A 16 -11.53 3.20 3.13
C LEU A 16 -10.81 3.61 1.82
N LEU A 17 -9.49 3.44 1.74
CA LEU A 17 -8.75 3.67 0.49
C LEU A 17 -9.14 2.68 -0.61
N VAL A 18 -9.46 1.44 -0.26
CA VAL A 18 -9.76 0.39 -1.25
C VAL A 18 -10.99 0.74 -2.11
N PRO A 19 -12.17 1.08 -1.55
CA PRO A 19 -13.30 1.49 -2.38
C PRO A 19 -13.05 2.81 -3.12
N LEU A 20 -12.32 3.77 -2.52
CA LEU A 20 -11.95 5.01 -3.20
C LEU A 20 -11.05 4.74 -4.41
N PHE A 21 -10.09 3.83 -4.27
CA PHE A 21 -9.21 3.41 -5.36
C PHE A 21 -10.02 2.80 -6.50
N ILE A 22 -10.93 1.86 -6.20
CA ILE A 22 -11.76 1.20 -7.21
C ILE A 22 -12.64 2.22 -7.95
N MET A 23 -13.32 3.11 -7.22
CA MET A 23 -14.18 4.13 -7.83
C MET A 23 -13.37 5.12 -8.68
N GLY A 24 -12.27 5.64 -8.14
CA GLY A 24 -11.43 6.60 -8.86
C GLY A 24 -10.79 5.99 -10.10
N TYR A 25 -10.33 4.74 -10.03
CA TYR A 25 -9.78 4.02 -11.18
C TYR A 25 -10.84 3.81 -12.26
N ARG A 26 -12.07 3.44 -11.88
CA ARG A 26 -13.17 3.27 -12.84
C ARG A 26 -13.47 4.56 -13.61
N PHE A 27 -13.54 5.69 -12.91
CA PHE A 27 -13.72 6.99 -13.58
C PHE A 27 -12.56 7.36 -14.50
N ALA A 28 -11.32 7.01 -14.12
CA ALA A 28 -10.14 7.25 -14.95
C ALA A 28 -10.15 6.39 -16.22
N VAL A 29 -10.63 5.15 -16.14
CA VAL A 29 -10.82 4.27 -17.31
C VAL A 29 -11.88 4.84 -18.26
N ASP A 30 -12.98 5.39 -17.71
CA ASP A 30 -14.07 5.96 -18.51
C ASP A 30 -13.67 7.29 -19.17
N ALA A 31 -12.76 8.06 -18.56
CA ALA A 31 -12.24 9.31 -19.12
C ALA A 31 -10.73 9.42 -18.86
N GLU A 32 -9.93 9.18 -19.91
CA GLU A 32 -8.48 9.05 -19.82
C GLU A 32 -7.79 10.31 -19.23
N SER A 33 -8.35 11.50 -19.44
CA SER A 33 -7.85 12.75 -18.87
C SER A 33 -7.88 12.78 -17.33
N LEU A 34 -8.69 11.92 -16.70
CA LEU A 34 -8.80 11.82 -15.25
C LEU A 34 -7.72 10.91 -14.62
N PHE A 35 -6.94 10.15 -15.41
CA PHE A 35 -5.87 9.30 -14.86
C PHE A 35 -4.85 10.09 -14.05
N TRP A 36 -4.39 11.22 -14.58
CA TRP A 36 -3.47 12.10 -13.87
C TRP A 36 -4.07 12.58 -12.55
N MET A 37 -5.32 13.05 -12.56
CA MET A 37 -5.96 13.54 -11.34
C MET A 37 -6.13 12.42 -10.31
N PHE A 38 -6.53 11.21 -10.75
CA PHE A 38 -6.71 10.05 -9.90
C PHE A 38 -5.40 9.62 -9.24
N GLU A 39 -4.34 9.42 -10.03
CA GLU A 39 -3.03 8.98 -9.55
C GLU A 39 -2.44 9.92 -8.49
N TRP A 40 -2.40 11.22 -8.80
CA TRP A 40 -1.82 12.21 -7.89
C TRP A 40 -2.67 12.42 -6.64
N SER A 41 -4.00 12.41 -6.77
CA SER A 41 -4.89 12.52 -5.62
C SER A 41 -4.77 11.32 -4.69
N TYR A 42 -4.70 10.11 -5.27
CA TYR A 42 -4.52 8.88 -4.52
C TYR A 42 -3.15 8.86 -3.84
N TYR A 43 -2.08 9.18 -4.58
CA TYR A 43 -0.73 9.31 -4.03
C TYR A 43 -0.68 10.28 -2.84
N ALA A 44 -1.24 11.49 -2.99
CA ALA A 44 -1.27 12.50 -1.94
C ALA A 44 -2.02 12.00 -0.69
N LEU A 45 -3.16 11.34 -0.87
CA LEU A 45 -3.96 10.81 0.23
C LEU A 45 -3.21 9.70 0.99
N VAL A 46 -2.58 8.77 0.26
CA VAL A 46 -1.76 7.72 0.87
C VAL A 46 -0.52 8.31 1.57
N ALA A 47 0.11 9.34 1.00
CA ALA A 47 1.25 10.03 1.61
C ALA A 47 0.89 10.71 2.94
N VAL A 48 -0.26 11.38 3.03
CA VAL A 48 -0.76 11.97 4.29
C VAL A 48 -0.99 10.88 5.34
N LEU A 49 -1.60 9.76 4.96
CA LEU A 49 -1.79 8.62 5.85
C LEU A 49 -0.46 8.01 6.28
N MET A 50 0.55 8.00 5.41
CA MET A 50 1.88 7.51 5.74
C MET A 50 2.56 8.36 6.80
N ILE A 51 2.47 9.69 6.71
CA ILE A 51 2.99 10.60 7.75
C ILE A 51 2.31 10.29 9.09
N PHE A 52 0.99 10.13 9.09
CA PHE A 52 0.24 9.79 10.29
C PHE A 52 0.62 8.41 10.86
N ALA A 53 0.84 7.41 9.99
CA ALA A 53 1.30 6.08 10.37
C ALA A 53 2.71 6.07 10.95
N LEU A 54 3.64 6.83 10.37
CA LEU A 54 5.01 6.98 10.88
C LEU A 54 5.00 7.64 12.26
N TRP A 55 4.21 8.70 12.46
CA TRP A 55 4.05 9.33 13.77
C TRP A 55 3.46 8.34 14.80
N ASN A 56 2.42 7.58 14.42
CA ASN A 56 1.86 6.54 15.29
C ASN A 56 2.90 5.47 15.65
N THR A 57 3.76 5.08 14.71
CA THR A 57 4.80 4.07 14.93
C THR A 57 5.90 4.57 15.87
N ALA A 58 6.29 5.85 15.76
CA ALA A 58 7.25 6.48 16.66
C ALA A 58 6.71 6.60 18.09
N ALA A 59 5.40 6.82 18.25
CA ALA A 59 4.77 6.97 19.56
C ALA A 59 4.39 5.63 20.22
N ALA A 60 4.20 4.55 19.46
CA ALA A 60 3.70 3.26 19.96
C ALA A 60 4.77 2.45 20.72
N LYS A 61 4.37 1.81 21.83
CA LYS A 61 5.23 0.94 22.64
C LYS A 61 4.78 -0.52 22.60
N GLY A 62 5.70 -1.45 22.85
CA GLY A 62 5.41 -2.88 22.98
C GLY A 62 4.88 -3.53 21.70
N SER A 63 3.88 -4.40 21.83
CA SER A 63 3.29 -5.14 20.71
C SER A 63 2.54 -4.25 19.71
N LEU A 64 2.05 -3.09 20.15
CA LEU A 64 1.37 -2.11 19.29
C LEU A 64 2.32 -1.48 18.26
N LYS A 65 3.62 -1.44 18.55
CA LYS A 65 4.65 -0.95 17.62
C LYS A 65 4.73 -1.80 16.35
N TRP A 66 4.57 -3.12 16.48
CA TRP A 66 4.57 -4.03 15.34
C TRP A 66 3.34 -3.84 14.45
N ALA A 67 2.17 -3.63 15.05
CA ALA A 67 0.96 -3.29 14.29
C ALA A 67 1.08 -1.94 13.56
N ALA A 68 1.58 -0.91 14.24
CA ALA A 68 1.80 0.40 13.63
C ALA A 68 2.84 0.35 12.52
N GLY A 69 3.94 -0.39 12.72
CA GLY A 69 4.97 -0.62 11.71
C GLY A 69 4.44 -1.39 10.49
N ALA A 70 3.57 -2.38 10.69
CA ALA A 70 2.91 -3.09 9.59
C ALA A 70 2.02 -2.17 8.74
N ILE A 71 1.25 -1.29 9.38
CA ILE A 71 0.46 -0.26 8.71
C ILE A 71 1.38 0.68 7.90
N ALA A 72 2.45 1.18 8.50
CA ALA A 72 3.38 2.07 7.81
C ALA A 72 4.06 1.39 6.61
N ALA A 73 4.51 0.14 6.77
CA ALA A 73 5.12 -0.64 5.70
C ALA A 73 4.14 -0.89 4.55
N PHE A 74 2.88 -1.23 4.87
CA PHE A 74 1.86 -1.43 3.84
C PHE A 74 1.52 -0.13 3.08
N LEU A 75 1.51 1.04 3.75
CA LEU A 75 1.35 2.33 3.06
C LEU A 75 2.50 2.59 2.12
N LEU A 76 3.74 2.31 2.52
CA LEU A 76 4.89 2.47 1.65
C LEU A 76 4.73 1.61 0.38
N GLN A 77 4.28 0.36 0.52
CA GLN A 77 3.99 -0.48 -0.65
C GLN A 77 2.88 0.11 -1.52
N LEU A 78 1.80 0.64 -0.92
CA LEU A 78 0.69 1.28 -1.63
C LEU A 78 1.11 2.53 -2.39
N ILE A 79 1.97 3.36 -1.80
CA ILE A 79 2.53 4.55 -2.45
C ILE A 79 3.29 4.12 -3.70
N VAL A 80 4.20 3.16 -3.54
CA VAL A 80 4.98 2.67 -4.67
C VAL A 80 4.06 2.06 -5.71
N PHE A 81 3.09 1.22 -5.32
CA PHE A 81 2.10 0.62 -6.22
C PHE A 81 1.30 1.67 -7.01
N SER A 82 0.89 2.78 -6.38
CA SER A 82 0.11 3.83 -7.05
C SER A 82 0.80 4.45 -8.25
N LEU A 83 2.14 4.47 -8.27
CA LEU A 83 2.94 4.90 -9.42
C LEU A 83 2.76 3.98 -10.65
N TYR A 84 2.20 2.77 -10.46
CA TYR A 84 2.03 1.77 -11.50
C TYR A 84 0.58 1.51 -11.95
N VAL A 85 -0.33 2.34 -11.49
CA VAL A 85 -1.74 2.26 -11.88
C VAL A 85 -2.00 3.10 -13.15
N GLY A 86 -1.08 3.99 -13.48
CA GLY A 86 -1.15 4.92 -14.60
C GLY A 86 -0.44 4.50 -15.88
N PRO A 87 -0.68 5.22 -16.99
CA PRO A 87 0.00 4.99 -18.26
C PRO A 87 1.50 5.35 -18.22
N PHE A 88 1.92 6.23 -17.29
CA PHE A 88 3.25 6.84 -17.25
C PHE A 88 4.37 6.01 -16.57
N THR A 89 4.16 4.71 -16.34
CA THR A 89 5.21 3.85 -15.77
C THR A 89 6.38 3.60 -16.70
N ILE A 90 7.58 3.83 -16.17
CA ILE A 90 8.85 3.44 -16.81
C ILE A 90 9.19 2.00 -16.42
N TYR A 91 9.63 1.16 -17.36
CA TYR A 91 9.87 -0.27 -17.13
C TYR A 91 10.89 -0.56 -16.01
N ALA A 92 11.95 0.26 -15.87
CA ALA A 92 12.93 0.13 -14.79
C ALA A 92 12.32 0.25 -13.38
N MET A 93 11.17 0.92 -13.26
CA MET A 93 10.50 1.12 -11.98
C MET A 93 9.91 -0.20 -11.45
N PHE A 94 9.57 -1.21 -12.27
CA PHE A 94 9.06 -2.50 -11.78
C PHE A 94 9.97 -3.16 -10.73
N PHE A 95 11.30 -3.04 -10.87
CA PHE A 95 12.25 -3.53 -9.88
C PHE A 95 12.13 -2.83 -8.53
N VAL A 96 11.84 -1.52 -8.52
CA VAL A 96 11.60 -0.75 -7.28
C VAL A 96 10.38 -1.29 -6.56
N PHE A 97 9.30 -1.58 -7.29
CA PHE A 97 8.11 -2.20 -6.70
C PHE A 97 8.42 -3.54 -6.02
N TYR A 98 9.13 -4.45 -6.70
CA TYR A 98 9.44 -5.76 -6.11
C TYR A 98 10.39 -5.66 -4.92
N ALA A 99 11.41 -4.80 -4.98
CA ALA A 99 12.35 -4.59 -3.88
C ALA A 99 11.64 -4.04 -2.63
N VAL A 100 10.79 -3.02 -2.79
CA VAL A 100 9.98 -2.46 -1.70
C VAL A 100 9.01 -3.51 -1.17
N THR A 101 8.34 -4.24 -2.05
CA THR A 101 7.38 -5.27 -1.65
C THR A 101 8.02 -6.39 -0.85
N ALA A 102 9.23 -6.83 -1.22
CA ALA A 102 9.97 -7.83 -0.45
C ALA A 102 10.27 -7.36 0.98
N ALA A 103 10.75 -6.12 1.14
CA ALA A 103 11.00 -5.51 2.44
C ALA A 103 9.71 -5.38 3.27
N VAL A 104 8.60 -4.97 2.64
CA VAL A 104 7.30 -4.82 3.29
C VAL A 104 6.74 -6.19 3.72
N LEU A 105 6.80 -7.21 2.87
CA LEU A 105 6.38 -8.57 3.22
C LEU A 105 7.15 -9.12 4.42
N PHE A 106 8.46 -8.89 4.48
CA PHE A 106 9.26 -9.28 5.64
C PHE A 106 8.74 -8.63 6.93
N ILE A 107 8.47 -7.32 6.90
CA ILE A 107 7.91 -6.58 8.05
C ILE A 107 6.52 -7.12 8.43
N LEU A 108 5.65 -7.38 7.44
CA LEU A 108 4.30 -7.90 7.66
C LEU A 108 4.32 -9.30 8.29
N ILE A 109 5.17 -10.20 7.80
CA ILE A 109 5.32 -11.55 8.36
C ILE A 109 5.83 -11.48 9.81
N MET A 110 6.82 -10.62 10.08
CA MET A 110 7.34 -10.42 11.44
C MET A 110 6.27 -9.83 12.37
N ALA A 111 5.48 -8.87 11.89
CA ALA A 111 4.40 -8.28 12.66
C ALA A 111 3.26 -9.26 12.93
N PHE A 112 2.94 -10.14 11.97
CA PHE A 112 1.94 -11.19 12.10
C PHE A 112 2.27 -12.17 13.22
N ARG A 113 3.55 -12.55 13.35
CA ARG A 113 4.04 -13.44 14.40
C ARG A 113 4.06 -12.77 15.79
N LYS A 114 4.29 -11.46 15.85
CA LYS A 114 4.48 -10.71 17.11
C LYS A 114 3.24 -10.00 17.64
N THR A 115 2.13 -10.03 16.89
CA THR A 115 0.91 -9.29 17.24
C THR A 115 -0.31 -10.19 17.15
N ASP A 116 -0.90 -10.54 18.30
CA ASP A 116 -2.12 -11.36 18.31
C ASP A 116 -3.37 -10.53 18.04
N ARG A 117 -3.48 -9.34 18.64
CA ARG A 117 -4.70 -8.50 18.59
C ARG A 117 -5.06 -8.03 17.18
N TYR A 118 -4.07 -7.75 16.34
CA TYR A 118 -4.27 -7.22 14.98
C TYR A 118 -3.90 -8.23 13.89
N ARG A 119 -3.81 -9.52 14.23
CA ARG A 119 -3.34 -10.57 13.32
C ARG A 119 -4.20 -10.67 12.05
N VAL A 120 -5.52 -10.55 12.18
CA VAL A 120 -6.46 -10.57 11.05
C VAL A 120 -6.19 -9.43 10.07
N MET A 121 -6.01 -8.20 10.58
CA MET A 121 -5.69 -7.02 9.78
C MET A 121 -4.35 -7.19 9.04
N ILE A 122 -3.31 -7.68 9.72
CA ILE A 122 -2.01 -7.93 9.10
C ILE A 122 -2.13 -9.03 8.04
N GLY A 123 -2.94 -10.07 8.29
CA GLY A 123 -3.24 -11.12 7.30
C GLY A 123 -3.92 -10.56 6.04
N LEU A 124 -4.86 -9.62 6.20
CA LEU A 124 -5.47 -8.92 5.06
C LEU A 124 -4.44 -8.12 4.26
N PHE A 125 -3.50 -7.43 4.91
CA PHE A 125 -2.43 -6.71 4.21
C PHE A 125 -1.54 -7.65 3.42
N ILE A 126 -1.18 -8.81 3.97
CA ILE A 126 -0.41 -9.83 3.23
C ILE A 126 -1.20 -10.30 1.99
N GLY A 127 -2.49 -10.59 2.14
CA GLY A 127 -3.35 -10.97 1.02
C GLY A 127 -3.42 -9.90 -0.08
N LEU A 128 -3.60 -8.64 0.30
CA LEU A 128 -3.60 -7.51 -0.64
C LEU A 128 -2.23 -7.31 -1.31
N SER A 129 -1.12 -7.45 -0.57
CA SER A 129 0.23 -7.39 -1.14
C SER A 129 0.44 -8.48 -2.20
N ILE A 130 -0.07 -9.69 -1.99
CA ILE A 130 -0.01 -10.77 -2.99
C ILE A 130 -0.79 -10.39 -4.25
N ILE A 131 -2.00 -9.84 -4.10
CA ILE A 131 -2.81 -9.37 -5.25
C ILE A 131 -2.05 -8.30 -6.04
N MET A 132 -1.40 -7.34 -5.37
CA MET A 132 -0.58 -6.32 -6.03
C MET A 132 0.62 -6.91 -6.79
N ILE A 133 1.28 -7.93 -6.23
CA ILE A 133 2.37 -8.65 -6.91
C ILE A 133 1.85 -9.31 -8.20
N LEU A 134 0.71 -10.00 -8.12
CA LEU A 134 0.10 -10.66 -9.27
C LEU A 134 -0.27 -9.64 -10.36
N TYR A 135 -0.86 -8.52 -9.97
CA TYR A 135 -1.15 -7.41 -10.88
C TYR A 135 0.11 -6.90 -11.58
N MET A 136 1.18 -6.65 -10.82
CA MET A 136 2.44 -6.15 -11.39
C MET A 136 3.11 -7.17 -12.32
N ALA A 137 3.07 -8.46 -11.97
CA ALA A 137 3.56 -9.53 -12.83
C ALA A 137 2.78 -9.61 -14.15
N LEU A 138 1.46 -9.39 -14.10
CA LEU A 138 0.58 -9.38 -15.27
C LEU A 138 0.86 -8.16 -16.16
N ILE A 139 0.99 -6.95 -15.61
CA ILE A 139 1.35 -5.78 -16.43
C ILE A 139 2.74 -5.94 -17.04
N GLN A 140 3.69 -6.47 -16.28
CA GLN A 140 5.04 -6.70 -16.77
C GLN A 140 5.06 -7.72 -17.92
N SER A 141 4.23 -8.77 -17.87
CA SER A 141 4.16 -9.76 -18.96
C SER A 141 3.45 -9.23 -20.20
N LEU A 142 2.44 -8.38 -20.03
CA LEU A 142 1.72 -7.72 -21.13
C LEU A 142 2.55 -6.63 -21.82
N ARG A 143 3.42 -5.93 -21.07
CA ARG A 143 4.40 -5.00 -21.62
C ARG A 143 5.55 -5.81 -22.20
N GLY A 144 5.38 -6.25 -23.45
CA GLY A 144 6.34 -7.04 -24.20
C GLY A 144 7.79 -6.63 -23.93
N VAL A 145 8.57 -7.62 -23.51
CA VAL A 145 10.02 -7.58 -23.26
C VAL A 145 10.73 -7.23 -24.58
N ASN A 146 10.93 -5.95 -24.86
CA ASN A 146 12.00 -5.53 -25.77
C ASN A 146 13.26 -5.35 -24.92
N TRP A 147 13.95 -6.46 -24.66
CA TRP A 147 15.28 -6.47 -23.99
C TRP A 147 16.41 -6.27 -25.01
N MET A 148 16.12 -5.58 -26.11
CA MET A 148 17.09 -5.09 -27.09
C MET A 148 16.98 -3.58 -27.19
#